data_AF-A0A9W5TXD7-F1
#
_entry.id   AF-A0A9W5TXD7-F1
#
_cell.length_a   1.000
_cell.length_b   1.000
_cell.length_c   1.000
_cell.angle_alpha   90.00
_cell.angle_beta   90.00
_cell.angle_gamma   90.00
#
_symmetry.space_group_name_H-M   'P 1'
#
loop_
_entity.id
_entity.type
_entity.pdbx_description
1 polymer ?
#
loop_
_entity_poly.entity_id
_entity_poly.type
_entity_poly.pdbx_seq_one_letter_code
_entity_poly.pdbx_strand_id
1 'polypeptide(L)'
;MELPVYQTSNLDLRTKIINDIHQERARQDHLHPEKLPLSMRFVTIMEELGEVAEALQNKDMESTYRELIDAAASCLRMAEEVLKE
;
A
#
# COMPACT_ATOMS: atom_id res chain seq x y z
N MET A 1 23.31 15.53 -29.45
CA MET A 1 22.63 14.22 -29.36
C MET A 1 21.90 14.22 -28.04
N GLU A 2 20.63 14.58 -28.06
CA GLU A 2 19.79 14.62 -26.87
C GLU A 2 19.23 13.21 -26.64
N LEU A 3 19.35 12.70 -25.42
CA LEU A 3 18.79 11.41 -25.03
C LEU A 3 17.27 11.56 -24.85
N PRO A 4 16.46 10.57 -25.25
CA PRO A 4 15.02 10.68 -25.12
C PRO A 4 14.62 10.59 -23.65
N VAL A 5 13.87 11.61 -23.19
CA VAL A 5 13.17 11.57 -21.91
C VAL A 5 11.98 10.63 -22.10
N TYR A 6 12.04 9.43 -21.53
CA TYR A 6 10.87 8.56 -21.42
C TYR A 6 9.88 9.23 -20.47
N GLN A 7 8.94 10.00 -21.03
CA GLN A 7 7.75 10.44 -20.30
C GLN A 7 6.92 9.20 -19.98
N THR A 8 7.00 8.75 -18.74
CA THR A 8 6.13 7.69 -18.21
C THR A 8 4.70 8.19 -18.33
N SER A 9 3.85 7.47 -19.05
CA SER A 9 2.45 7.90 -19.17
C SER A 9 1.75 7.76 -17.82
N ASN A 10 0.71 8.55 -17.55
CA ASN A 10 -0.09 8.41 -16.34
C ASN A 10 -0.69 6.99 -16.20
N LEU A 11 -0.84 6.26 -17.31
CA LEU A 11 -1.29 4.88 -17.32
C LEU A 11 -0.24 3.92 -16.76
N ASP A 12 1.03 4.13 -17.11
CA ASP A 12 2.16 3.33 -16.61
C ASP A 12 2.32 3.52 -15.10
N LEU A 13 2.16 4.76 -14.61
CA LEU A 13 2.25 5.07 -13.18
C LEU A 13 1.15 4.37 -12.37
N ARG A 14 -0.10 4.42 -12.83
CA ARG A 14 -1.22 3.74 -12.17
C ARG A 14 -1.03 2.23 -12.16
N THR A 15 -0.56 1.67 -13.28
CA THR A 15 -0.28 0.24 -13.39
C THR A 15 0.79 -0.19 -12.39
N LYS A 16 1.86 0.61 -12.25
CA LYS A 16 2.88 0.37 -11.22
C LYS A 16 2.28 0.37 -9.82
N ILE A 17 1.52 1.41 -9.46
CA ILE A 17 0.92 1.54 -8.11
C ILE A 17 0.04 0.33 -7.79
N ILE A 18 -0.82 -0.08 -8.72
CA ILE A 18 -1.71 -1.24 -8.54
C ILE A 18 -0.89 -2.52 -8.35
N ASN A 19 0.17 -2.72 -9.13
CA ASN A 19 1.05 -3.87 -8.99
C ASN A 19 1.77 -3.88 -7.63
N ASP A 20 2.25 -2.72 -7.17
CA ASP A 20 2.92 -2.59 -5.88
C ASP A 20 1.95 -2.94 -4.74
N ILE A 21 0.69 -2.47 -4.79
CA ILE A 21 -0.38 -2.85 -3.83
C ILE A 21 -0.61 -4.37 -3.84
N HIS A 22 -0.68 -5.00 -5.01
CA HIS A 22 -0.89 -6.45 -5.09
C HIS A 22 0.29 -7.24 -4.52
N GLN A 23 1.51 -6.80 -4.78
CA GLN A 23 2.71 -7.44 -4.23
C GLN A 23 2.76 -7.32 -2.71
N GLU A 24 2.45 -6.13 -2.19
CA GLU A 24 2.45 -5.90 -0.75
C GLU A 24 1.34 -6.69 -0.06
N ARG A 25 0.13 -6.70 -0.62
CA ARG A 25 -0.97 -7.55 -0.13
C ARG A 25 -0.56 -9.02 -0.04
N ALA A 26 0.16 -9.54 -1.03
CA ALA A 26 0.68 -10.90 -1.02
C ALA A 26 1.79 -11.10 0.04
N ARG A 27 2.64 -10.08 0.26
CA ARG A 27 3.66 -10.10 1.34
C ARG A 27 2.99 -10.17 2.73
N GLN A 28 1.92 -9.42 2.96
CA GLN A 28 1.18 -9.41 4.23
C GLN A 28 0.58 -10.77 4.62
N ASP A 29 0.23 -11.63 3.65
CA ASP A 29 -0.21 -13.01 3.94
C ASP A 29 0.90 -13.87 4.55
N HIS A 30 2.16 -13.55 4.24
CA HIS A 30 3.33 -14.25 4.78
C HIS A 30 3.76 -13.68 6.13
N LEU A 31 3.64 -12.37 6.33
CA LEU A 31 4.04 -11.68 7.57
C LEU A 31 3.02 -11.83 8.69
N HIS A 32 1.73 -11.74 8.34
CA HIS A 32 0.61 -11.75 9.27
C HIS A 32 -0.38 -12.84 8.85
N PRO A 33 -0.03 -14.13 8.93
CA PRO A 33 -0.89 -15.22 8.46
C PRO A 33 -2.16 -15.40 9.30
N GLU A 34 -2.21 -14.81 10.49
CA GLU A 34 -3.33 -14.93 11.41
C GLU A 34 -4.61 -14.31 10.85
N LYS A 35 -5.75 -14.96 11.15
CA LYS A 35 -7.07 -14.39 10.94
C LYS A 35 -7.40 -13.49 12.13
N LEU A 36 -7.25 -12.18 11.93
CA LEU A 36 -7.66 -11.19 12.91
C LEU A 36 -9.15 -10.87 12.75
N PRO A 37 -9.86 -10.53 13.85
CA PRO A 37 -11.19 -9.94 13.74
C PRO A 37 -11.17 -8.68 12.87
N LEU A 38 -12.28 -8.41 12.18
CA LEU A 38 -12.39 -7.26 11.27
C LEU A 38 -12.04 -5.91 11.95
N SER A 39 -12.39 -5.75 13.23
CA SER A 39 -12.02 -4.57 14.01
C SER A 39 -10.50 -4.41 14.18
N MET A 40 -9.77 -5.51 14.36
CA MET A 40 -8.31 -5.49 14.47
C MET A 40 -7.65 -5.20 13.13
N ARG A 41 -8.23 -5.65 12.01
CA ARG A 41 -7.77 -5.25 10.67
C ARG A 41 -7.89 -3.75 10.45
N PHE A 42 -8.99 -3.17 10.91
CA PHE A 42 -9.16 -1.73 10.85
C PHE A 42 -8.11 -0.99 11.68
N VAL A 43 -7.74 -1.52 12.86
CA VAL A 43 -6.63 -0.97 13.66
C VAL A 43 -5.32 -0.99 12.87
N THR A 44 -4.98 -2.10 12.19
CA THR A 44 -3.78 -2.17 11.34
C THR A 44 -3.79 -1.09 10.26
N ILE A 45 -4.92 -0.85 9.58
CA ILE A 45 -5.02 0.23 8.58
C ILE A 45 -4.72 1.60 9.22
N MET A 46 -5.19 1.84 10.45
CA MET A 46 -4.93 3.09 11.15
C MET A 46 -3.46 3.24 11.58
N GLU A 47 -2.78 2.14 11.90
CA GLU A 47 -1.34 2.12 12.19
C GLU A 47 -0.55 2.55 10.94
N GLU A 48 -0.81 1.94 9.78
CA GLU A 48 -0.15 2.29 8.51
C GLU A 48 -0.37 3.77 8.13
N LEU A 49 -1.59 4.29 8.34
CA LEU A 49 -1.88 5.70 8.09
C LEU A 49 -1.14 6.64 9.06
N GLY A 50 -0.81 6.16 10.25
CA GLY A 50 0.08 6.84 11.19
C GLY A 50 1.50 6.96 10.63
N GLU A 51 2.03 5.89 10.05
CA GLU A 51 3.36 5.88 9.42
C GLU A 51 3.40 6.78 8.17
N VAL A 52 2.33 6.80 7.37
CA VAL A 52 2.16 7.79 6.27
C VAL A 52 2.27 9.22 6.81
N ALA A 53 1.57 9.52 7.91
CA ALA A 53 1.58 10.86 8.50
C ALA A 53 2.97 11.25 9.02
N GLU A 54 3.69 10.32 9.66
CA GLU A 54 5.08 10.52 10.10
C GLU A 54 6.02 10.78 8.91
N ALA A 55 5.95 9.96 7.86
CA ALA A 55 6.77 10.14 6.67
C ALA A 55 6.53 11.50 5.98
N LEU A 56 5.27 11.94 5.89
CA LEU A 56 4.91 13.27 5.37
C LEU A 56 5.46 14.40 6.23
N GLN A 57 5.38 14.29 7.56
CA GLN A 57 5.96 15.28 8.48
C GLN A 57 7.49 15.41 8.30
N ASN A 58 8.15 14.27 8.07
CA ASN A 58 9.58 14.19 7.81
C ASN A 58 9.99 14.57 6.38
N LYS A 59 9.02 14.86 5.49
CA LYS A 59 9.23 15.13 4.06
C LYS A 59 9.96 14.00 3.32
N ASP A 60 9.80 12.77 3.81
CA ASP A 60 10.35 11.56 3.19
C ASP A 60 9.33 10.99 2.18
N MET A 61 9.49 11.36 0.92
CA MET A 61 8.56 10.96 -0.15
C MET A 61 8.69 9.48 -0.53
N GLU A 62 9.85 8.85 -0.30
CA GLU A 62 10.03 7.43 -0.55
C GLU A 62 9.27 6.62 0.49
N SER A 63 9.45 6.93 1.78
CA SER A 63 8.67 6.31 2.84
C SER A 63 7.19 6.64 2.71
N THR A 64 6.82 7.88 2.37
CA THR A 64 5.42 8.25 2.10
C THR A 64 4.80 7.34 1.04
N TYR A 65 5.51 7.09 -0.06
CA TYR A 65 5.02 6.18 -1.10
C TYR A 65 4.85 4.76 -0.57
N ARG A 66 5.85 4.22 0.13
CA ARG A 66 5.80 2.87 0.71
C ARG A 66 4.62 2.72 1.68
N GLU A 67 4.47 3.62 2.65
CA GLU A 67 3.41 3.51 3.66
C GLU A 67 2.01 3.69 3.05
N LEU A 68 1.89 4.45 1.95
CA LEU A 68 0.63 4.51 1.19
C LEU A 68 0.31 3.17 0.50
N ILE A 69 1.31 2.46 0.01
CA ILE A 69 1.13 1.12 -0.57
C ILE A 69 0.74 0.12 0.54
N ASP A 70 1.41 0.14 1.68
CA ASP A 70 1.13 -0.75 2.83
C ASP A 70 -0.29 -0.51 3.39
N ALA A 71 -0.69 0.75 3.56
CA ALA A 71 -2.06 1.12 3.95
C ALA A 71 -3.11 0.65 2.92
N ALA A 72 -2.83 0.80 1.62
CA ALA A 72 -3.73 0.36 0.56
C ALA A 72 -3.86 -1.16 0.47
N ALA A 73 -2.75 -1.88 0.65
CA ALA A 73 -2.74 -3.34 0.74
C ALA A 73 -3.55 -3.86 1.96
N SER A 74 -3.41 -3.19 3.11
CA SER A 74 -4.21 -3.46 4.31
C SER A 74 -5.71 -3.24 4.07
N CYS A 75 -6.08 -2.17 3.36
CA CYS A 75 -7.47 -1.93 2.94
C CYS A 75 -7.99 -3.04 2.02
N LEU A 76 -7.19 -3.44 1.01
CA LEU A 76 -7.55 -4.52 0.09
C LEU A 76 -7.78 -5.83 0.85
N ARG A 77 -6.89 -6.17 1.79
CA ARG A 77 -7.03 -7.35 2.65
C ARG A 77 -8.35 -7.36 3.42
N MET A 78 -8.67 -6.25 4.08
CA MET A 78 -9.91 -6.14 4.85
C MET A 78 -11.15 -6.27 3.94
N ALA A 79 -11.13 -5.66 2.75
CA ALA A 79 -12.22 -5.79 1.78
C ALA A 79 -12.40 -7.24 1.28
N GLU A 80 -11.30 -7.95 1.02
CA GLU A 80 -11.33 -9.38 0.68
C GLU A 80 -11.94 -10.23 1.79
N GLU A 81 -11.63 -9.93 3.06
CA GLU A 81 -12.20 -10.64 4.21
C GLU A 81 -13.72 -10.38 4.30
N VAL A 82 -14.17 -9.13 4.17
CA VAL A 82 -15.60 -8.78 4.16
C VAL A 82 -16.38 -9.50 3.05
N LEU A 83 -15.79 -9.69 1.86
CA LEU A 83 -16.45 -10.38 0.75
C LEU A 83 -16.45 -11.91 0.89
N LYS A 84 -15.62 -12.47 1.77
CA LYS A 84 -15.49 -13.92 2.01
C LYS A 84 -16.32 -14.40 3.21
N GLU A 85 -16.78 -13.48 4.07
CA GLU A 85 -17.76 -13.73 5.13
C GLU A 85 -19.18 -13.92 4.57
#